data_AF-A0A536TAC1-F1
#
_entry.id   AF-A0A536TAC1-F1
#
_cell.length_a   1.000
_cell.length_b   1.000
_cell.length_c   1.000
_cell.angle_alpha   90.00
_cell.angle_beta   90.00
_cell.angle_gamma   90.00
#
_symmetry.space_group_name_H-M   'P 1'
#
loop_
_entity.id
_entity.type
_entity.pdbx_description
1 polymer ?
#
loop_
_entity_poly.entity_id
_entity_poly.type
_entity_poly.pdbx_seq_one_letter_code
_entity_poly.pdbx_strand_id
1 'polypeptide(L)' 'MKVYGIVNCNTVKAARAWLDANRKRYEFVDFKKTPPTRELLAGWCAAFGWE' A
#
# COMPACT_ATOMS: atom_id res chain seq x y z
N MET A 1 -9.29 0.17 4.63
CA MET A 1 -8.44 -0.02 3.43
C MET A 1 -6.99 0.10 3.86
N LYS A 2 -6.09 -0.77 3.39
CA LYS A 2 -4.66 -0.67 3.72
C LYS A 2 -3.90 -0.21 2.48
N VAL A 3 -3.09 0.83 2.64
CA VAL A 3 -2.22 1.37 1.59
C VAL A 3 -0.81 0.96 1.96
N TYR A 4 -0.22 0.08 1.16
CA TYR A 4 1.13 -0.37 1.36
C TYR A 4 2.08 0.42 0.45
N GLY A 5 3.19 0.91 0.99
CA GLY A 5 4.14 1.67 0.18
C GLY A 5 5.33 2.17 0.98
N ILE A 6 6.12 3.05 0.36
CA ILE A 6 7.27 3.70 1.00
C ILE A 6 6.94 5.18 1.17
N VAL A 7 7.18 5.75 2.36
CA VAL A 7 6.88 7.18 2.66
C VAL A 7 7.42 8.13 1.61
N ASN A 8 8.62 7.88 1.07
CA ASN A 8 9.29 8.77 0.13
C ASN A 8 8.95 8.53 -1.35
N CYS A 9 8.00 7.65 -1.65
CA CYS A 9 7.50 7.48 -3.01
C CYS A 9 6.44 8.54 -3.33
N ASN A 10 6.66 9.33 -4.39
CA ASN A 10 5.73 10.38 -4.81
C ASN A 10 4.35 9.81 -5.21
N THR A 11 4.30 8.63 -5.84
CA THR A 11 3.06 7.95 -6.19
C THR A 11 2.21 7.61 -4.95
N VAL A 12 2.86 7.11 -3.89
CA VAL A 12 2.19 6.76 -2.63
C VAL A 12 1.70 8.01 -1.89
N LYS A 13 2.46 9.11 -1.94
CA LYS A 13 2.01 10.40 -1.40
C LYS A 13 0.76 10.91 -2.13
N ALA A 14 0.74 10.85 -3.46
CA ALA A 14 -0.42 11.25 -4.25
C ALA A 14 -1.65 10.38 -3.96
N ALA A 15 -1.49 9.05 -3.89
CA ALA A 15 -2.58 8.13 -3.56
C ALA A 15 -3.18 8.41 -2.17
N ARG A 16 -2.33 8.65 -1.16
CA ARG A 16 -2.77 9.02 0.19
C ARG A 16 -3.49 10.37 0.23
N ALA A 17 -2.98 11.37 -0.50
CA ALA A 17 -3.61 12.68 -0.59
C ALA A 17 -5.01 12.58 -1.23
N TRP A 18 -5.16 11.75 -2.27
CA TRP A 18 -6.47 11.50 -2.87
C TRP A 18 -7.43 10.81 -1.88
N LEU A 19 -6.96 9.79 -1.15
CA LEU A 19 -7.78 9.10 -0.14
C LEU A 19 -8.22 10.04 0.99
N ASP A 20 -7.31 10.90 1.45
CA ASP A 20 -7.58 11.92 2.46
C ASP A 20 -8.61 12.95 1.96
N ALA A 21 -8.42 13.48 0.74
CA ALA A 21 -9.35 14.41 0.11
C ALA A 21 -10.75 13.81 -0.07
N ASN A 22 -10.84 12.50 -0.32
CA ASN A 22 -12.09 11.76 -0.41
C ASN A 22 -12.63 11.30 0.96
N ARG A 23 -12.01 11.71 2.07
CA ARG A 23 -12.34 11.32 3.45
C ARG A 23 -12.47 9.80 3.62
N LYS A 24 -11.67 9.04 2.88
CA LYS A 24 -11.63 7.57 2.97
C LYS A 24 -10.71 7.17 4.10
N ARG A 25 -11.22 6.34 5.02
CA ARG A 25 -10.39 5.78 6.10
C ARG A 25 -9.43 4.74 5.53
N TYR A 26 -8.15 5.04 5.59
CA TYR A 26 -7.08 4.12 5.20
C TYR A 26 -6.02 4.00 6.27
N GLU A 27 -5.33 2.86 6.29
CA GLU A 27 -4.18 2.60 7.14
C GLU A 27 -2.95 2.51 6.24
N PHE A 28 -1.94 3.32 6.50
CA PHE A 28 -0.72 3.33 5.72
C PHE A 28 0.33 2.41 6.35
N VAL A 29 0.76 1.39 5.61
CA VAL A 29 1.80 0.45 6.00
C VAL A 29 3.07 0.78 5.24
N ASP A 30 4.10 1.21 5.97
CA ASP A 30 5.39 1.52 5.39
C ASP A 30 6.23 0.25 5.22
N PHE A 31 6.59 -0.08 3.98
CA PHE A 31 7.38 -1.28 3.68
C PHE A 31 8.80 -1.26 4.23
N LYS A 32 9.35 -0.07 4.49
CA LYS A 32 10.69 0.08 5.07
C LYS A 32 10.68 -0.24 6.57
N LYS A 33 9.58 0.05 7.26
CA LYS A 33 9.39 -0.28 8.69
C LYS A 33 8.81 -1.68 8.89
N THR A 34 7.88 -2.08 8.04
CA THR A 34 7.15 -3.34 8.14
C THR A 34 7.23 -4.06 6.81
N PRO A 35 8.25 -4.92 6.62
CA PRO A 35 8.38 -5.68 5.39
C PRO A 35 7.16 -6.60 5.22
N PRO A 36 6.65 -6.77 3.99
CA PRO A 36 5.54 -7.67 3.73
C PRO A 36 5.97 -9.12 3.98
N THR A 37 5.09 -9.91 4.59
CA THR A 37 5.32 -11.35 4.77
C THR A 37 5.10 -12.10 3.46
N ARG A 38 5.69 -13.29 3.34
CA ARG A 38 5.53 -14.15 2.16
C ARG A 38 4.05 -14.47 1.87
N GLU A 39 3.25 -14.67 2.91
CA GLU A 39 1.80 -14.93 2.78
C GLU A 39 1.06 -13.73 2.15
N LEU A 40 1.43 -12.51 2.55
CA LEU A 40 0.84 -11.29 2.01
C LEU A 40 1.18 -11.12 0.53
N LEU A 41 2.45 -11.37 0.17
CA LEU A 41 2.92 -11.33 -1.20
C LEU A 41 2.25 -12.40 -2.07
N ALA A 42 2.12 -13.63 -1.55
CA ALA A 42 1.42 -14.72 -2.23
C ALA A 42 -0.06 -14.36 -2.51
N GLY A 43 -0.73 -13.75 -1.53
CA GLY A 43 -2.09 -13.24 -1.69
C GLY A 43 -2.20 -12.16 -2.77
N TRP A 44 -1.22 -11.25 -2.87
CA TRP A 44 -1.20 -10.23 -3.91
C TRP A 44 -0.91 -10.81 -5.29
N CYS A 45 0.07 -11.70 -5.43
CA CYS A 45 0.34 -12.38 -6.71
C CYS A 45 -0.88 -13.18 -7.18
N ALA A 46 -1.60 -13.83 -6.26
CA ALA A 46 -2.83 -14.55 -6.60
C ALA A 46 -3.97 -13.61 -7.03
N ALA A 47 -4.09 -12.42 -6.43
CA ALA A 47 -5.16 -11.48 -6.70
C ALA A 47 -4.92 -10.59 -7.93
N PHE A 48 -3.69 -10.14 -8.14
CA PHE A 48 -3.32 -9.17 -9.18
C PHE A 48 -2.52 -9.77 -10.33
N GLY A 49 -2.09 -11.02 -10.21
CA GLY A 49 -1.12 -11.62 -11.10
C GLY A 49 0.30 -11.15 -10.79
N TRP A 50 1.27 -11.95 -11.25
CA TRP A 50 2.68 -11.60 -11.31
C TRP A 50 3.11 -11.81 -12.76
N GLU A 51 3.59 -10.76 -13.41
CA GLU A 51 4.29 -10.82 -14.70
C GLU A 51 5.71 -10.25 -14.53
#